data_AF-A0AA42N6H7-F1
#
_entry.id   AF-A0AA42N6H7-F1
#
_cell.length_a   1.000
_cell.length_b   1.000
_cell.length_c   1.000
_cell.angle_alpha   90.00
_cell.angle_beta   90.00
_cell.angle_gamma   90.00
#
_symmetry.space_group_name_H-M   'P 1'
#
loop_
_entity.id
_entity.type
_entity.pdbx_description
1 polymer ?
#
loop_
_entity_poly.entity_id
_entity_poly.type
_entity_poly.pdbx_seq_one_letter_code
_entity_poly.pdbx_strand_id
1 'polypeptide(L)'
;MVKVVLEDINTVVYFTSTPEWAAETQAWSQTKCTDHDTFWCRRITSNGGVQIRQQCRICGHLLGGARKREPGDENLPLHDPDMETRYNELREQEHLQILKKHARLQHEKTSSWFDQYNDYLASDEWQQKRKLVFKRSGGMCEGCGLAEAKQVHHLTYKHVGCEFLFELVAVCDSCHDRLHQDEAPETGDERASSAEPDNPDYEEPL
;
A
#
# COMPACT_ATOMS: atom_id res chain seq x y z
N MET A 1 1.70 -4.79 1.81
CA MET A 1 2.32 -3.44 1.77
C MET A 1 3.58 -3.52 0.93
N VAL A 2 3.84 -2.51 0.08
CA VAL A 2 5.02 -2.44 -0.78
C VAL A 2 5.89 -1.27 -0.35
N LYS A 3 7.20 -1.47 -0.20
CA LYS A 3 8.13 -0.39 0.12
C LYS A 3 8.42 0.43 -1.14
N VAL A 4 8.11 1.72 -1.11
CA VAL A 4 8.36 2.66 -2.20
C VAL A 4 9.29 3.77 -1.71
N VAL A 5 10.35 4.04 -2.49
CA VAL A 5 11.29 5.13 -2.19
C VAL A 5 10.95 6.32 -3.09
N LEU A 6 10.65 7.46 -2.45
CA LEU A 6 10.43 8.74 -3.10
C LEU A 6 11.70 9.59 -2.92
N GLU A 7 12.61 9.44 -3.88
CA GLU A 7 13.97 10.03 -3.83
C GLU A 7 13.94 11.56 -3.80
N ASP A 8 13.00 12.17 -4.50
CA ASP A 8 12.84 13.62 -4.62
C ASP A 8 12.50 14.32 -3.30
N ILE A 9 11.82 13.61 -2.40
CA ILE A 9 11.47 14.08 -1.05
C ILE A 9 12.17 13.26 0.05
N ASN A 10 13.18 12.47 -0.32
CA ASN A 10 13.98 11.64 0.58
C ASN A 10 13.14 10.85 1.62
N THR A 11 12.05 10.22 1.18
CA THR A 11 11.08 9.56 2.06
C THR A 11 10.80 8.13 1.59
N VAL A 12 10.59 7.23 2.55
CA VAL A 12 10.16 5.86 2.32
C VAL A 12 8.68 5.73 2.70
N VAL A 13 7.86 5.27 1.77
CA VAL A 13 6.44 5.02 1.97
C VAL A 13 6.18 3.52 1.93
N TYR A 14 5.57 2.98 2.97
CA TYR A 14 5.00 1.64 2.93
C TYR A 14 3.60 1.74 2.31
N PHE A 15 3.56 1.58 1.00
CA PHE A 15 2.37 1.76 0.20
C PHE A 15 1.38 0.61 0.41
N THR A 16 0.11 0.99 0.59
CA THR A 16 -1.02 0.06 0.66
C THR A 16 -1.88 0.26 -0.57
N SER A 17 -2.26 -0.85 -1.22
CA SER A 17 -3.11 -0.82 -2.41
C SER A 17 -4.42 -0.09 -2.14
N THR A 18 -4.76 0.88 -2.98
CA THR A 18 -6.07 1.55 -2.99
C THR A 18 -6.87 1.15 -4.23
N PRO A 19 -8.20 1.33 -4.23
CA PRO A 19 -9.03 1.11 -5.42
C PRO A 19 -8.59 1.94 -6.62
N GLU A 20 -8.17 3.19 -6.40
CA GLU A 20 -7.71 4.10 -7.45
C GLU A 20 -6.40 3.61 -8.09
N TRP A 21 -5.45 3.16 -7.27
CA TRP A 21 -4.20 2.55 -7.75
C TRP A 21 -4.48 1.27 -8.53
N ALA A 22 -5.36 0.41 -8.02
CA ALA A 22 -5.73 -0.84 -8.68
C ALA A 22 -6.38 -0.58 -10.05
N ALA A 23 -7.27 0.41 -10.14
CA ALA A 23 -7.91 0.81 -11.38
C ALA A 23 -6.91 1.38 -12.41
N GLU A 24 -6.01 2.28 -11.99
CA GLU A 24 -4.98 2.86 -12.88
C GLU A 24 -3.99 1.79 -13.35
N THR A 25 -3.57 0.89 -12.45
CA THR A 25 -2.70 -0.24 -12.78
C THR A 25 -3.38 -1.21 -13.76
N GLN A 26 -4.67 -1.48 -13.56
CA GLN A 26 -5.46 -2.31 -14.48
C GLN A 26 -5.58 -1.65 -15.85
N ALA A 27 -5.89 -0.35 -15.93
CA ALA A 27 -5.94 0.38 -17.18
C ALA A 27 -4.58 0.35 -17.91
N TRP A 28 -3.48 0.59 -17.20
CA TRP A 28 -2.13 0.45 -17.75
C TRP A 28 -1.85 -0.99 -18.24
N SER A 29 -2.28 -2.02 -17.51
CA SER A 29 -2.07 -3.41 -17.91
C SER A 29 -2.74 -3.73 -19.26
N GLN A 30 -3.88 -3.10 -19.54
CA GLN A 30 -4.66 -3.25 -20.77
C GLN A 30 -4.04 -2.54 -21.98
N THR A 31 -3.16 -1.54 -21.77
CA THR A 31 -2.45 -0.87 -22.87
C THR A 31 -1.28 -1.68 -23.43
N LYS A 32 -1.04 -2.89 -22.90
CA LYS A 32 -0.04 -3.81 -23.45
C LYS A 32 -0.39 -4.14 -24.91
N CYS A 33 0.63 -4.30 -25.75
CA CYS A 33 0.47 -4.80 -27.11
C CYS A 33 -0.24 -6.16 -27.10
N THR A 34 -1.47 -6.18 -27.62
CA THR A 34 -2.34 -7.36 -27.76
C THR A 34 -2.63 -7.67 -29.23
N ASP A 35 -2.79 -6.62 -30.04
CA ASP A 35 -2.83 -6.72 -31.49
C ASP A 35 -1.44 -6.39 -32.07
N HIS A 36 -0.77 -7.42 -32.58
CA HIS A 36 0.61 -7.33 -33.03
C HIS A 36 0.66 -6.85 -34.48
N ASP A 37 0.99 -5.57 -34.69
CA ASP A 37 1.42 -5.09 -36.00
C ASP A 37 2.80 -5.66 -36.31
N THR A 38 2.95 -6.40 -37.41
CA THR A 38 4.16 -7.20 -37.70
C THR A 38 4.82 -6.85 -39.02
N PHE A 39 6.10 -7.19 -39.11
CA PHE A 39 6.88 -7.16 -40.35
C PHE A 39 7.77 -8.38 -40.49
N TRP A 40 8.06 -8.73 -41.74
CA TRP A 40 9.02 -9.81 -42.03
C TRP A 40 10.44 -9.32 -41.83
N CYS A 41 11.23 -10.11 -41.13
CA CYS A 41 12.62 -9.84 -40.81
C CYS A 41 13.49 -11.09 -40.98
N ARG A 42 14.79 -10.85 -41.19
CA ARG A 42 15.81 -11.89 -41.21
C ARG A 42 16.40 -12.05 -39.81
N ARG A 43 16.25 -13.24 -39.23
CA ARG A 43 16.89 -13.63 -37.98
C ARG A 43 18.09 -14.53 -38.27
N ILE A 44 19.27 -14.10 -37.84
CA ILE A 44 20.50 -14.88 -37.94
C ILE A 44 20.56 -15.82 -36.72
N THR A 45 20.68 -17.12 -36.96
CA THR A 45 20.84 -18.14 -35.92
C THR A 45 22.32 -18.26 -35.50
N SER A 46 22.57 -18.89 -34.36
CA SER A 46 23.94 -19.06 -33.81
C SER A 46 24.91 -19.79 -34.74
N ASN A 47 24.40 -20.64 -35.65
CA ASN A 47 25.18 -21.33 -36.67
C ASN A 47 25.28 -20.56 -38.01
N GLY A 48 24.92 -19.27 -38.04
CA GLY A 48 24.94 -18.42 -39.24
C GLY A 48 23.79 -18.67 -40.23
N GLY A 49 22.84 -19.56 -39.90
CA GLY A 49 21.62 -19.75 -40.69
C GLY A 49 20.73 -18.51 -40.68
N VAL A 50 19.92 -18.33 -41.73
CA VAL A 50 18.96 -17.22 -41.83
C VAL A 50 17.54 -17.77 -41.81
N GLN A 51 16.75 -17.32 -40.84
CA GLN A 51 15.32 -17.59 -40.73
C GLN A 51 14.52 -16.33 -41.09
N ILE A 52 13.41 -16.52 -41.81
CA ILE A 52 12.46 -15.42 -42.10
C ILE A 52 11.32 -15.51 -41.10
N ARG A 53 11.16 -14.47 -40.28
CA ARG A 53 10.27 -14.43 -39.12
C ARG A 53 9.44 -13.15 -39.13
N GLN A 54 8.30 -13.16 -38.43
CA GLN A 54 7.55 -11.93 -38.14
C GLN A 54 7.99 -11.36 -36.81
N GLN A 55 8.34 -10.09 -36.79
CA GLN A 55 8.60 -9.32 -35.58
C GLN A 55 7.51 -8.26 -35.42
N CYS A 56 7.00 -8.08 -34.20
CA CYS A 56 6.07 -7.00 -33.90
C CYS A 56 6.78 -5.65 -33.91
N ARG A 57 6.21 -4.64 -34.57
CA ARG A 57 6.72 -3.27 -34.63
C ARG A 57 6.61 -2.50 -33.31
N ILE A 58 5.70 -2.94 -32.45
CA ILE A 58 5.38 -2.26 -31.18
C ILE A 58 6.17 -2.90 -30.04
N CYS A 59 5.97 -4.20 -29.81
CA CYS A 59 6.57 -4.88 -28.66
C CYS A 59 7.81 -5.71 -29.00
N GLY A 60 8.25 -5.76 -30.26
CA GLY A 60 9.44 -6.52 -30.65
C GLY A 60 9.31 -8.05 -30.60
N HIS A 61 8.18 -8.58 -30.12
CA HIS A 61 7.96 -10.02 -30.00
C HIS A 61 8.07 -10.73 -31.35
N LEU A 62 8.62 -11.94 -31.36
CA LEU A 62 8.71 -12.78 -32.54
C LEU A 62 7.49 -13.70 -32.66
N LEU A 63 6.62 -13.42 -33.63
CA LEU A 63 5.40 -14.19 -33.83
C LEU A 63 5.59 -15.41 -34.74
N GLY A 64 4.84 -16.48 -34.43
CA GLY A 64 4.66 -17.64 -35.29
C GLY A 64 5.91 -18.48 -35.53
N GLY A 65 5.89 -19.23 -36.64
CA GLY A 65 6.98 -20.08 -37.14
C GLY A 65 7.89 -19.33 -38.13
N ALA A 66 9.07 -19.90 -38.43
CA ALA A 66 9.85 -19.41 -39.57
C ALA A 66 9.13 -19.82 -40.86
N ARG A 67 9.04 -18.91 -41.84
CA ARG A 67 8.51 -19.24 -43.16
C ARG A 67 9.62 -19.72 -44.10
N LYS A 68 9.21 -20.39 -45.19
CA LYS A 68 10.13 -20.73 -46.28
C LYS A 68 10.65 -19.44 -46.94
N ARG A 69 11.93 -19.43 -47.27
CA ARG A 69 12.59 -18.33 -47.98
C ARG A 69 12.08 -18.19 -49.41
N GLU A 70 11.96 -16.96 -49.86
CA GLU A 70 11.59 -16.56 -51.21
C GLU A 70 12.66 -15.63 -51.81
N PRO A 71 12.73 -15.51 -53.15
CA PRO A 71 13.59 -14.52 -53.80
C PRO A 71 13.25 -13.09 -53.32
N GLY A 72 14.26 -12.31 -52.95
CA GLY A 72 14.09 -10.95 -52.45
C GLY A 72 14.12 -10.82 -50.92
N ASP A 73 14.03 -11.92 -50.17
CA ASP A 73 14.13 -11.93 -48.71
C ASP A 73 15.48 -11.42 -48.19
N GLU A 74 16.53 -11.46 -49.02
CA GLU A 74 17.84 -10.87 -48.73
C GLU A 74 17.78 -9.36 -48.41
N ASN A 75 16.74 -8.68 -48.87
CA ASN A 75 16.52 -7.24 -48.65
C ASN A 75 15.68 -6.94 -47.41
N LEU A 76 15.12 -7.95 -46.74
CA LEU A 76 14.35 -7.73 -45.51
C LEU A 76 15.26 -7.19 -44.39
N PRO A 77 14.71 -6.35 -43.50
CA PRO A 77 15.43 -5.86 -42.33
C PRO A 77 15.89 -7.01 -41.44
N LEU A 78 16.97 -6.79 -40.70
CA LEU A 78 17.39 -7.73 -39.66
C LEU A 78 16.45 -7.66 -38.47
N HIS A 79 16.24 -8.81 -37.83
CA HIS A 79 15.57 -8.92 -36.55
C HIS A 79 16.33 -8.12 -35.48
N ASP A 80 15.61 -7.33 -34.70
CA ASP A 80 16.14 -6.59 -33.56
C ASP A 80 15.89 -7.39 -32.26
N PRO A 81 16.90 -8.07 -31.70
CA PRO A 81 16.71 -8.92 -30.52
C PRO A 81 16.37 -8.16 -29.24
N ASP A 82 16.66 -6.87 -29.20
CA ASP A 82 16.53 -6.06 -27.98
C ASP A 82 15.22 -5.27 -27.95
N MET A 83 14.45 -5.28 -29.03
CA MET A 83 13.20 -4.52 -29.12
C MET A 83 12.17 -4.95 -28.07
N GLU A 84 12.06 -6.26 -27.81
CA GLU A 84 11.16 -6.77 -26.77
C GLU A 84 11.64 -6.40 -25.36
N THR A 85 12.95 -6.45 -25.12
CA THR A 85 13.55 -6.00 -23.86
C THR A 85 13.25 -4.52 -23.61
N ARG A 86 13.53 -3.65 -24.58
CA ARG A 86 13.27 -2.20 -24.44
C ARG A 86 11.80 -1.89 -24.23
N TYR A 87 10.90 -2.63 -24.89
CA TYR A 87 9.46 -2.50 -24.68
C TYR A 87 9.08 -2.85 -23.23
N ASN A 88 9.58 -3.97 -22.70
CA ASN A 88 9.29 -4.39 -21.33
C ASN A 88 9.89 -3.44 -20.28
N GLU A 89 11.10 -2.94 -20.50
CA GLU A 89 11.74 -1.95 -19.63
C GLU A 89 10.94 -0.65 -19.57
N LEU A 90 10.48 -0.14 -20.73
CA LEU A 90 9.62 1.05 -20.77
C LEU A 90 8.32 0.83 -19.98
N ARG A 91 7.68 -0.33 -20.18
CA ARG A 91 6.46 -0.72 -19.46
C ARG A 91 6.69 -0.80 -17.95
N GLU A 92 7.80 -1.39 -17.52
CA GLU A 92 8.16 -1.47 -16.10
C GLU A 92 8.37 -0.07 -15.52
N GLN A 93 9.04 0.83 -16.24
CA GLN A 93 9.21 2.22 -15.84
C GLN A 93 7.86 2.93 -15.68
N GLU A 94 6.95 2.80 -16.65
CA GLU A 94 5.58 3.35 -16.55
C GLU A 94 4.85 2.85 -15.29
N HIS A 95 4.91 1.54 -15.03
CA HIS A 95 4.27 0.95 -13.86
C HIS A 95 4.89 1.46 -12.54
N LEU A 96 6.21 1.61 -12.48
CA LEU A 96 6.90 2.20 -11.34
C LEU A 96 6.49 3.67 -11.13
N GLN A 97 6.25 4.43 -12.20
CA GLN A 97 5.75 5.80 -12.09
C GLN A 97 4.34 5.84 -11.50
N ILE A 98 3.45 4.93 -11.91
CA ILE A 98 2.11 4.80 -11.32
C ILE A 98 2.24 4.50 -9.82
N LEU A 99 3.07 3.51 -9.44
CA LEU A 99 3.29 3.18 -8.03
C LEU A 99 3.84 4.37 -7.22
N LYS A 100 4.85 5.09 -7.73
CA LYS A 100 5.43 6.28 -7.08
C LYS A 100 4.41 7.40 -6.92
N LYS A 101 3.59 7.66 -7.95
CA LYS A 101 2.51 8.64 -7.91
C LYS A 101 1.53 8.34 -6.77
N HIS A 102 1.05 7.10 -6.67
CA HIS A 102 0.09 6.71 -5.62
C HIS A 102 0.71 6.68 -4.23
N ALA A 103 1.98 6.28 -4.10
CA ALA A 103 2.71 6.38 -2.84
C ALA A 103 2.85 7.84 -2.37
N ARG A 104 3.09 8.79 -3.29
CA ARG A 104 3.14 10.21 -2.98
C ARG A 104 1.79 10.74 -2.48
N LEU A 105 0.69 10.41 -3.19
CA LEU A 105 -0.66 10.80 -2.76
C LEU A 105 -1.00 10.26 -1.36
N GLN A 106 -0.61 9.03 -1.04
CA GLN A 106 -0.77 8.47 0.30
C GLN A 106 0.01 9.29 1.33
N HIS A 107 1.29 9.58 1.05
CA HIS A 107 2.13 10.36 1.95
C HIS A 107 1.57 11.77 2.20
N GLU A 108 1.21 12.49 1.13
CA GLU A 108 0.63 13.84 1.23
C GLU A 108 -0.67 13.85 2.02
N LYS A 109 -1.56 12.88 1.78
CA LYS A 109 -2.81 12.74 2.51
C LYS A 109 -2.59 12.47 3.99
N THR A 110 -1.65 11.58 4.31
CA THR A 110 -1.30 11.26 5.70
C THR A 110 -0.69 12.48 6.40
N SER A 111 0.30 13.13 5.80
CA SER A 111 0.93 14.34 6.35
C SER A 111 -0.10 15.45 6.58
N SER A 112 -0.95 15.72 5.58
CA SER A 112 -2.00 16.75 5.70
C SER A 112 -3.03 16.44 6.77
N TRP A 113 -3.40 15.16 6.95
CA TRP A 113 -4.29 14.77 8.06
C TRP A 113 -3.62 15.00 9.43
N PHE A 114 -2.34 14.66 9.57
CA PHE A 114 -1.59 14.91 10.82
C PHE A 114 -1.48 16.41 11.12
N ASP A 115 -1.21 17.24 10.12
CA ASP A 115 -1.13 18.70 10.28
C ASP A 115 -2.48 19.27 10.76
N GLN A 116 -3.57 18.91 10.08
CA GLN A 116 -4.93 19.32 10.46
C GLN A 116 -5.32 18.81 11.85
N TYR A 117 -4.93 17.59 12.19
CA TYR A 117 -5.19 17.01 13.50
C TYR A 117 -4.42 17.75 14.60
N ASN A 118 -3.15 18.09 14.38
CA ASN A 118 -2.35 18.85 15.32
C ASN A 118 -2.91 20.26 15.52
N ASP A 119 -3.33 20.94 14.45
CA ASP A 119 -4.00 22.23 14.51
C ASP A 119 -5.31 22.14 15.31
N TYR A 120 -6.08 21.08 15.09
CA TYR A 120 -7.29 20.81 15.85
C TYR A 120 -6.99 20.62 17.35
N LEU A 121 -5.97 19.83 17.71
CA LEU A 121 -5.56 19.65 19.11
C LEU A 121 -5.03 20.93 19.76
N ALA A 122 -4.54 21.89 18.97
CA ALA A 122 -4.14 23.21 19.45
C ALA A 122 -5.31 24.20 19.60
N SER A 123 -6.49 23.89 19.04
CA SER A 123 -7.65 24.78 19.00
C SER A 123 -8.34 24.98 20.36
N ASP A 124 -9.00 26.13 20.54
CA ASP A 124 -9.82 26.42 21.71
C ASP A 124 -10.97 25.40 21.88
N GLU A 125 -11.52 24.89 20.78
CA GLU A 125 -12.58 23.89 20.80
C GLU A 125 -12.12 22.60 21.47
N TRP A 126 -10.97 22.06 21.05
CA TRP A 126 -10.40 20.87 21.68
C TRP A 126 -10.06 21.14 23.15
N GLN A 127 -9.50 22.30 23.49
CA GLN A 127 -9.20 22.65 24.88
C GLN A 127 -10.46 22.71 25.75
N GLN A 128 -11.60 23.12 25.19
CA GLN A 128 -12.89 23.08 25.88
C GLN A 128 -13.38 21.65 26.08
N LYS A 129 -13.35 20.80 25.04
CA LYS A 129 -13.70 19.36 25.16
C LYS A 129 -12.82 18.68 26.21
N ARG A 130 -11.50 18.89 26.16
CA ARG A 130 -10.51 18.38 27.12
C ARG A 130 -10.87 18.75 28.56
N LYS A 131 -11.25 20.01 28.82
CA LYS A 131 -11.70 20.46 30.16
C LYS A 131 -12.96 19.76 30.62
N LEU A 132 -13.95 19.55 29.73
CA LEU A 132 -15.18 18.85 30.06
C LEU A 132 -14.94 17.38 30.41
N VAL A 133 -14.05 16.70 29.69
CA VAL A 133 -13.66 15.31 29.96
C VAL A 133 -12.98 15.19 31.32
N PHE A 134 -12.01 16.05 31.65
CA PHE A 134 -11.42 16.04 32.99
C PHE A 134 -12.42 16.33 34.09
N LYS A 135 -13.31 17.31 33.87
CA LYS A 135 -14.36 17.63 34.84
C LYS A 135 -15.28 16.42 35.09
N ARG A 136 -15.68 15.70 34.04
CA ARG A 136 -16.49 14.46 34.16
C ARG A 136 -15.77 13.40 35.00
N SER A 137 -14.49 13.19 34.73
CA SER A 137 -13.66 12.19 35.44
C SER A 137 -13.29 12.57 36.88
N GLY A 138 -13.59 13.80 37.31
CA GLY A 138 -13.09 14.33 38.58
C GLY A 138 -11.56 14.48 38.63
N GLY A 139 -10.89 14.52 37.48
CA GLY A 139 -9.43 14.55 37.36
C GLY A 139 -8.74 13.20 37.61
N MET A 140 -9.49 12.10 37.75
CA MET A 140 -8.95 10.77 37.96
C MET A 140 -8.90 9.98 36.65
N CYS A 141 -7.92 9.10 36.50
CA CYS A 141 -7.80 8.20 35.36
C CYS A 141 -9.01 7.25 35.33
N GLU A 142 -9.78 7.30 34.25
CA GLU A 142 -10.96 6.45 34.02
C GLU A 142 -10.56 4.99 33.65
N GLY A 143 -9.28 4.76 33.30
CA GLY A 143 -8.76 3.42 33.00
C GLY A 143 -8.37 2.62 34.25
N CYS A 144 -7.53 3.17 35.13
CA CYS A 144 -7.07 2.47 36.33
C CYS A 144 -7.80 2.88 37.61
N GLY A 145 -8.38 4.08 37.66
CA GLY A 145 -9.01 4.64 38.88
C GLY A 145 -8.02 5.03 39.99
N LEU A 146 -6.71 4.83 39.81
CA LEU A 146 -5.70 4.96 40.86
C LEU A 146 -4.82 6.21 40.76
N ALA A 147 -4.74 6.83 39.58
CA ALA A 147 -3.86 7.96 39.31
C ALA A 147 -4.62 9.16 38.77
N GLU A 148 -4.03 10.35 38.87
CA GLU A 148 -4.55 11.56 38.23
C GLU A 148 -4.50 11.41 36.71
N ALA A 149 -5.55 11.84 36.02
CA ALA A 149 -5.57 11.86 34.56
C ALA A 149 -4.70 13.01 34.03
N LYS A 150 -3.88 12.71 33.02
CA LYS A 150 -2.96 13.67 32.39
C LYS A 150 -3.31 13.93 30.92
N GLN A 151 -3.93 12.95 30.28
CA GLN A 151 -4.24 12.97 28.85
C GLN A 151 -5.72 12.65 28.63
N VAL A 152 -6.22 13.08 27.47
CA VAL A 152 -7.53 12.66 26.96
C VAL A 152 -7.26 11.81 25.74
N HIS A 153 -7.69 10.55 25.78
CA HIS A 153 -7.54 9.58 24.71
C HIS A 153 -8.81 9.51 23.88
N HIS A 154 -8.66 9.43 22.55
CA HIS A 154 -9.76 9.18 21.63
C HIS A 154 -10.01 7.67 21.54
N LEU A 155 -11.21 7.21 21.89
CA LEU A 155 -11.63 5.82 21.69
C LEU A 155 -11.92 5.51 20.21
N THR A 156 -12.15 6.55 19.41
CA THR A 156 -12.32 6.44 17.96
C THR A 156 -11.98 7.77 17.30
N TYR A 157 -11.46 7.71 16.08
CA TYR A 157 -11.13 8.88 15.26
C TYR A 157 -12.22 9.20 14.21
N LYS A 158 -13.38 8.53 14.24
CA LYS A 158 -14.45 8.67 13.23
C LYS A 158 -15.04 10.08 13.15
N HIS A 159 -15.07 10.80 14.27
CA HIS A 159 -15.72 12.10 14.38
C HIS A 159 -14.74 13.22 14.79
N VAL A 160 -13.43 13.08 14.56
CA VAL A 160 -12.43 14.11 14.91
C VAL A 160 -12.87 15.49 14.42
N GLY A 161 -12.84 16.47 15.33
CA GLY A 161 -13.35 17.82 15.11
C GLY A 161 -14.79 18.00 15.61
N CYS A 162 -15.59 16.94 15.61
CA CYS A 162 -17.00 16.92 16.00
C CYS A 162 -17.32 15.78 16.98
N GLU A 163 -16.33 15.26 17.70
CA GLU A 163 -16.50 14.05 18.51
C GLU A 163 -17.41 14.25 19.72
N PHE A 164 -18.08 13.16 20.10
CA PHE A 164 -18.89 13.14 21.31
C PHE A 164 -18.01 12.97 22.54
N LEU A 165 -18.40 13.56 23.67
CA LEU A 165 -17.60 13.45 24.91
C LEU A 165 -17.41 12.00 25.38
N PHE A 166 -18.34 11.09 25.09
CA PHE A 166 -18.20 9.67 25.45
C PHE A 166 -17.19 8.92 24.56
N GLU A 167 -16.77 9.49 23.43
CA GLU A 167 -15.68 8.96 22.59
C GLU A 167 -14.31 9.37 23.13
N LEU A 168 -14.28 10.15 24.21
CA LEU A 168 -13.08 10.65 24.86
C LEU A 168 -12.99 10.13 26.28
N VAL A 169 -11.80 9.72 26.70
CA VAL A 169 -11.54 9.18 28.06
C VAL A 169 -10.33 9.87 28.70
N ALA A 170 -10.46 10.28 29.97
CA ALA A 170 -9.38 10.84 30.76
C ALA A 170 -8.49 9.73 31.31
N VAL A 171 -7.20 9.73 30.98
CA VAL A 171 -6.26 8.67 31.37
C VAL A 171 -4.94 9.24 31.89
N CYS A 172 -4.26 8.47 32.75
CA CYS A 172 -2.86 8.71 33.11
C CYS A 172 -1.93 8.24 31.98
N ASP A 173 -0.68 8.68 32.01
CA ASP A 173 0.30 8.38 30.96
C ASP A 173 0.49 6.87 30.75
N SER A 174 0.57 6.10 31.84
CA SER A 174 0.71 4.63 31.74
C SER A 174 -0.49 3.93 31.09
N CYS A 175 -1.71 4.41 31.35
CA CYS A 175 -2.90 3.87 30.68
C CYS A 175 -2.98 4.33 29.23
N HIS A 176 -2.56 5.57 28.93
CA HIS A 176 -2.52 6.09 27.57
C HIS A 176 -1.56 5.29 26.69
N ASP A 177 -0.35 5.01 27.17
CA ASP A 177 0.65 4.24 26.43
C ASP A 177 0.18 2.80 26.14
N ARG A 178 -0.52 2.17 27.10
CA ARG A 178 -1.11 0.84 26.90
C ARG A 178 -2.18 0.84 25.81
N LEU A 179 -3.04 1.87 25.78
CA LEU A 179 -4.09 1.99 24.77
C LEU A 179 -3.50 2.13 23.34
N HIS A 180 -2.37 2.82 23.17
CA HIS A 180 -1.70 2.90 21.87
C HIS A 180 -0.98 1.60 21.45
N GLN A 181 -0.61 0.75 22.41
CA GLN A 181 0.01 -0.55 22.12
C GLN A 181 -1.03 -1.58 21.63
N ASP A 182 -2.25 -1.53 22.17
CA ASP A 182 -3.35 -2.44 21.80
C ASP A 182 -3.96 -2.10 20.42
N GLU A 183 -3.67 -0.91 19.86
CA GLU A 183 -4.09 -0.51 18.50
C GLU A 183 -3.13 -0.97 17.38
N ALA A 184 -1.99 -1.58 17.71
CA ALA A 184 -1.15 -2.22 16.70
C ALA A 184 -1.88 -3.44 16.11
N PRO A 185 -1.80 -3.69 14.79
CA PRO A 185 -2.45 -4.85 14.20
C PRO A 185 -1.89 -6.11 14.86
N GLU A 186 -2.77 -6.93 15.44
CA GLU A 186 -2.42 -8.27 15.92
C GLU A 186 -1.74 -9.01 14.75
N THR A 187 -0.41 -9.11 14.82
CA THR A 187 0.33 -10.01 13.95
C THR A 187 -0.04 -11.41 14.43
N GLY A 188 -1.02 -12.01 13.77
CA GLY A 188 -1.37 -13.42 13.94
C GLY A 188 -0.16 -14.28 13.59
N ASP A 189 0.62 -14.63 14.60
CA ASP A 189 1.50 -15.80 14.60
C ASP A 189 0.99 -16.73 15.71
N GLU A 190 -0.05 -17.49 15.37
CA GLU A 190 -0.51 -18.62 16.15
C GLU A 190 0.57 -19.72 16.11
N ARG A 191 1.41 -19.78 17.15
CA ARG A 191 2.16 -21.00 17.47
C ARG A 191 1.88 -21.41 18.91
N ALA A 192 0.89 -22.29 19.01
CA ALA A 192 0.84 -23.47 19.86
C ALA A 192 1.50 -23.41 21.25
N SER A 193 0.66 -23.43 22.28
CA SER A 193 0.96 -24.20 23.49
C SER A 193 -0.34 -24.77 24.07
N SER A 194 -0.60 -26.02 23.69
CA SER A 194 -1.51 -26.92 24.38
C SER A 194 -1.07 -27.10 25.84
N ALA A 195 -1.90 -26.62 26.75
CA ALA A 195 -1.97 -27.13 28.12
C ALA A 195 -3.37 -26.82 28.65
N GLU A 196 -4.29 -27.79 28.53
CA GLU A 196 -5.49 -27.83 29.35
C GLU A 196 -5.07 -27.98 30.81
N PRO A 197 -5.68 -27.23 31.75
CA PRO A 197 -5.84 -27.71 33.10
C PRO A 197 -7.26 -28.23 33.32
N ASP A 198 -7.29 -29.44 33.87
CA ASP A 198 -8.42 -30.14 34.45
C ASP A 198 -9.47 -29.22 35.08
N ASN A 199 -10.73 -29.55 34.81
CA ASN A 199 -11.93 -29.03 35.42
C ASN A 199 -12.25 -29.81 36.71
N PRO A 200 -12.20 -29.20 37.90
CA PRO A 200 -12.89 -29.73 39.07
C PRO A 200 -14.16 -28.92 39.36
N ASP A 201 -15.27 -29.66 39.38
CA ASP A 201 -16.57 -29.40 39.99
C ASP A 201 -16.66 -28.15 40.89
N TYR A 202 -17.59 -27.26 40.57
CA TYR A 202 -18.18 -26.36 41.55
C TYR A 202 -19.71 -26.48 41.53
N GLU A 203 -20.21 -27.08 42.61
CA GLU A 203 -21.62 -27.17 43.00
C GLU A 203 -22.23 -25.77 43.19
N GLU A 204 -23.45 -25.56 42.67
CA GLU A 204 -24.30 -24.40 43.00
C GLU A 204 -24.82 -24.50 44.45
N PRO A 205 -24.78 -23.41 45.23
CA PRO A 205 -25.63 -23.29 46.41
C PRO A 205 -26.90 -22.47 46.12
N LEU A 206 -28.02 -23.13 46.41
CA LEU A 206 -29.43 -22.72 46.61
C LEU A 206 -29.79 -21.22 46.59
#